data_AF-A0A938V8W2-F1
#
_entry.id   AF-A0A938V8W2-F1
#
_cell.length_a   1.000
_cell.length_b   1.000
_cell.length_c   1.000
_cell.angle_alpha   90.00
_cell.angle_beta   90.00
_cell.angle_gamma   90.00
#
_symmetry.space_group_name_H-M   'P 1'
#
loop_
_entity.id
_entity.type
_entity.pdbx_description
1 polymer ?
#
loop_
_entity_poly.entity_id
_entity_poly.type
_entity_poly.pdbx_seq_one_letter_code
_entity_poly.pdbx_strand_id
1 'polypeptide(L)' 'MLTTVTFRYQPPTAGKHLVGIAGDHTNWKIIPLENHGGIYQIDFNLPNGNYLYKFIVDGLWMPD' A
#
# COMPACT_ATOMS: atom_id res chain seq x y z
N MET A 1 21.78 -5.11 0.82
CA MET A 1 21.26 -4.50 2.05
C MET A 1 19.76 -4.36 1.91
N LEU A 2 19.01 -4.42 3.01
CA LEU A 2 17.57 -4.13 3.00
C LEU A 2 17.37 -2.62 3.19
N THR A 3 16.42 -2.05 2.49
CA THR A 3 15.98 -0.66 2.64
C THR A 3 14.53 -0.65 3.11
N THR A 4 14.22 0.18 4.09
CA THR A 4 12.83 0.43 4.49
C THR A 4 12.16 1.30 3.43
N VAL A 5 11.09 0.78 2.84
CA VAL A 5 10.24 1.47 1.86
C VAL A 5 8.87 1.67 2.49
N THR A 6 8.45 2.93 2.62
CA THR A 6 7.12 3.29 3.09
C THR A 6 6.19 3.49 1.91
N PHE A 7 5.11 2.72 1.86
CA PHE A 7 4.00 2.98 0.94
C PHE A 7 2.98 3.86 1.65
N ARG A 8 2.51 4.92 0.97
CA ARG A 8 1.48 5.83 1.49
C ARG A 8 0.38 6.05 0.46
N TYR A 9 -0.85 6.11 0.93
CA TYR A 9 -2.01 6.41 0.12
C TYR A 9 -3.00 7.30 0.88
N GLN A 10 -3.52 8.33 0.21
CA GLN A 10 -4.57 9.19 0.75
C GLN A 10 -5.75 9.19 -0.22
N PRO A 11 -6.89 8.59 0.17
CA PRO A 11 -8.11 8.66 -0.64
C PRO A 11 -8.52 10.11 -0.94
N PRO A 12 -9.04 10.41 -2.14
CA PRO A 12 -9.44 11.78 -2.52
C PRO A 12 -10.72 12.24 -1.81
N THR A 13 -11.47 11.31 -1.22
CA THR A 13 -12.73 11.57 -0.50
C THR A 13 -12.53 11.52 1.01
N ALA A 14 -13.26 12.38 1.72
CA ALA A 14 -13.33 12.30 3.18
C ALA A 14 -14.09 11.04 3.61
N GLY A 15 -13.69 10.46 4.74
CA GLY A 15 -14.34 9.29 5.31
C GLY A 15 -13.34 8.21 5.72
N LYS A 16 -13.88 7.09 6.22
CA LYS A 16 -13.11 5.88 6.48
C LYS A 16 -13.12 5.02 5.23
N HIS A 17 -11.94 4.54 4.85
CA HIS A 17 -11.73 3.65 3.72
C HIS A 17 -10.97 2.40 4.21
N LEU A 18 -11.16 1.29 3.52
CA LEU A 18 -10.28 0.14 3.64
C LEU A 18 -9.22 0.27 2.55
N VAL A 19 -7.98 0.52 2.95
CA VAL A 19 -6.87 0.63 2.01
C VAL A 19 -5.93 -0.54 2.20
N GLY A 20 -5.56 -1.19 1.11
CA GLY A 20 -4.57 -2.25 1.07
C GLY A 20 -3.58 -2.06 -0.07
N ILE A 21 -2.49 -2.80 0.00
CA ILE A 21 -1.48 -2.91 -1.05
C ILE A 21 -1.28 -4.38 -1.40
N ALA A 22 -1.06 -4.65 -2.68
CA ALA A 22 -0.57 -5.93 -3.15
C ALA A 22 0.54 -5.70 -4.18
N GLY A 23 1.53 -6.57 -4.21
CA GLY A 23 2.62 -6.49 -5.16
C GLY A 23 3.53 -7.70 -5.09
N ASP A 24 4.66 -7.62 -5.79
CA ASP A 24 5.61 -8.73 -5.88
C ASP A 24 6.11 -9.18 -4.50
N HIS A 25 6.41 -8.22 -3.63
CA HIS A 25 6.89 -8.48 -2.26
C HIS A 25 5.82 -9.10 -1.33
N THR A 26 4.54 -9.06 -1.70
CA THR A 26 3.43 -9.69 -0.94
C THR A 26 2.89 -10.95 -1.63
N ASN A 27 3.51 -11.40 -2.74
CA ASN A 27 2.96 -12.41 -3.64
C ASN A 27 1.50 -12.08 -4.04
N TRP A 28 1.22 -10.80 -4.30
CA TRP A 28 -0.11 -10.30 -4.65
C TRP A 28 -1.22 -10.57 -3.61
N LYS A 29 -0.85 -10.91 -2.37
CA LYS A 29 -1.79 -10.88 -1.25
C LYS A 29 -2.04 -9.44 -0.84
N ILE A 30 -3.30 -9.12 -0.54
CA ILE A 30 -3.70 -7.80 -0.05
C ILE A 30 -3.27 -7.67 1.40
N ILE A 31 -2.42 -6.70 1.68
CA ILE A 31 -1.99 -6.33 3.03
C ILE A 31 -2.68 -5.00 3.39
N PRO A 32 -3.44 -4.93 4.50
CA PRO A 32 -4.10 -3.70 4.91
C PRO A 32 -3.07 -2.66 5.37
N LEU A 33 -3.32 -1.39 5.06
CA LEU A 33 -2.53 -0.25 5.54
C LEU A 33 -3.13 0.32 6.82
N GLU A 34 -2.27 0.88 7.68
CA GLU A 34 -2.68 1.56 8.91
C GLU A 34 -3.10 3.01 8.61
N ASN A 35 -4.23 3.44 9.18
CA ASN A 35 -4.75 4.80 9.01
C ASN A 35 -4.20 5.74 10.09
N HIS A 36 -3.47 6.78 9.66
CA HIS A 36 -2.98 7.87 10.48
C HIS A 36 -3.63 9.19 10.02
N GLY A 37 -4.85 9.45 10.49
CA GLY A 37 -5.52 10.73 10.23
C GLY A 37 -5.90 10.97 8.76
N GLY A 38 -6.22 9.92 8.01
CA GLY A 38 -6.60 9.99 6.60
C GLY A 38 -5.47 9.58 5.65
N ILE A 39 -4.24 9.43 6.15
CA ILE A 39 -3.11 8.87 5.41
C ILE A 39 -2.96 7.41 5.80
N TYR A 40 -3.08 6.53 4.82
CA TYR A 40 -2.89 5.09 5.00
C TYR A 40 -1.44 4.76 4.67
N GLN A 41 -0.74 4.05 5.55
CA GLN A 41 0.67 3.68 5.31
C GLN A 41 1.05 2.28 5.82
N ILE A 42 2.14 1.75 5.26
CA ILE A 42 2.82 0.53 5.72
C ILE A 42 4.30 0.57 5.30
N ASP A 43 5.16 -0.02 6.12
CA ASP A 43 6.60 -0.15 5.86
C ASP A 43 6.97 -1.59 5.48
N PHE A 44 7.80 -1.73 4.46
CA PHE A 44 8.44 -3.00 4.12
C PHE A 44 9.97 -2.85 4.05
N ASN A 45 10.69 -3.85 4.56
CA ASN A 45 12.14 -3.94 4.37
C ASN A 45 12.42 -4.77 3.12
N LEU A 46 12.77 -4.10 2.02
CA LEU A 46 12.94 -4.71 0.71
C LEU A 46 14.41 -4.72 0.26
N PRO A 47 14.89 -5.80 -0.38
CA PRO A 47 16.13 -5.74 -1.14
C PRO A 47 16.02 -4.74 -2.29
N ASN A 48 17.15 -4.16 -2.72
CA ASN A 48 17.19 -3.36 -3.94
C ASN A 48 16.70 -4.18 -5.14
N GLY A 49 15.76 -3.62 -5.91
CA GLY A 49 15.15 -4.27 -7.05
C GLY A 49 13.97 -3.48 -7.59
N ASN A 50 13.40 -3.94 -8.70
CA ASN A 50 12.16 -3.43 -9.24
C ASN A 50 11.01 -4.31 -8.74
N TYR A 51 9.95 -3.67 -8.25
CA TYR A 51 8.77 -4.35 -7.73
C TYR A 51 7.52 -3.69 -8.31
N LEU A 52 6.63 -4.51 -8.84
CA LEU A 52 5.28 -4.08 -9.17
C LEU A 52 4.44 -4.07 -7.90
N TYR A 53 3.57 -3.08 -7.80
CA TYR A 53 2.59 -2.96 -6.73
C TYR A 53 1.33 -2.28 -7.25
N LYS A 54 0.25 -2.38 -6.49
CA LYS A 54 -0.99 -1.65 -6.74
C LYS A 54 -1.74 -1.44 -5.42
N PHE A 55 -2.41 -0.29 -5.31
CA PHE A 55 -3.30 -0.03 -4.19
C PHE A 55 -4.69 -0.60 -4.44
N ILE A 56 -5.34 -1.01 -3.35
CA ILE A 56 -6.72 -1.45 -3.30
C ILE A 56 -7.47 -0.54 -2.33
N VAL A 57 -8.54 0.10 -2.77
CA VAL A 57 -9.37 0.99 -1.95
C VAL A 57 -10.80 0.50 -2.00
N ASP A 58 -11.36 0.13 -0.84
CA ASP A 58 -12.71 -0.40 -0.71
C ASP A 58 -13.01 -1.57 -1.67
N GLY A 59 -12.00 -2.43 -1.88
CA GLY A 59 -12.06 -3.59 -2.76
C GLY A 59 -11.80 -3.30 -4.24
N LEU A 60 -11.57 -2.05 -4.63
CA LEU A 60 -11.27 -1.65 -6.01
C LEU A 60 -9.76 -1.45 -6.21
N TRP A 61 -9.22 -2.06 -7.27
CA TRP A 61 -7.83 -1.86 -7.67
C TRP A 61 -7.64 -0.49 -8.32
N MET A 62 -6.76 0.34 -7.76
CA MET A 62 -6.53 1.70 -8.22
C MET A 62 -5.56 1.72 -9.40
N PRO A 63 -5.86 2.40 -10.52
CA PRO A 63 -4.85 2.64 -11.55
C PRO A 63 -3.69 3.46 -10.97
N ASP A 64 -2.50 3.25 -11.52
CA ASP A 64 -1.33 4.08 -11.24
C ASP A 64 -1.54 5.51 -11.79
#